data_AF-A0A4R2HVQ5-F1
#
_entry.id   AF-A0A4R2HVQ5-F1
#
_cell.length_a   1.000
_cell.length_b   1.000
_cell.length_c   1.000
_cell.angle_alpha   90.00
_cell.angle_beta   90.00
_cell.angle_gamma   90.00
#
_symmetry.space_group_name_H-M   'P 1'
#
loop_
_entity.id
_entity.type
_entity.pdbx_description
1 polymer ?
#
loop_
_entity_poly.entity_id
_entity_poly.type
_entity_poly.pdbx_seq_one_letter_code
_entity_poly.pdbx_strand_id
1 'polypeptide(L)'
;MSSIVPGPQKKLEEEITAARAGAKPLNAGDLNPSAPKQEQLVGLDDWPPTVRTVVEADHDRVAALVSNRRRTADHSVPEVVRGLDELLDQIAERLQADKPRLLRKPTAAATEVELDDVAELLGIPPDELAAAPGRAERRTALRTIKQLRGELKELETSHDHSRLTRLVTFVVRLALVIDGVPETAGALAPIALDRYANAVPDVQWDWTFQQKLEFWQETHKTLAARSSS
;
A
#
# COMPACT_ATOMS: atom_id res chain seq x y z
N MET A 1 -5.38 -28.26 -55.63
CA MET A 1 -6.21 -27.30 -54.87
C MET A 1 -5.35 -26.75 -53.75
N SER A 2 -4.91 -25.48 -53.82
CA SER A 2 -4.00 -24.88 -52.84
C SER A 2 -4.75 -24.41 -51.59
N SER A 3 -4.39 -24.98 -50.44
CA SER A 3 -4.85 -24.53 -49.12
C SER A 3 -4.17 -23.21 -48.77
N ILE A 4 -4.93 -22.11 -48.83
CA ILE A 4 -4.48 -20.79 -48.39
C ILE A 4 -4.55 -20.79 -46.85
N VAL A 5 -3.40 -20.97 -46.20
CA VAL A 5 -3.28 -20.75 -44.76
C VAL A 5 -3.38 -19.24 -44.51
N PRO A 6 -4.37 -18.76 -43.73
CA PRO A 6 -4.48 -17.33 -43.43
C PRO A 6 -3.25 -16.86 -42.65
N GLY A 7 -2.65 -15.78 -43.10
CA GLY A 7 -1.52 -15.15 -42.42
C GLY A 7 -1.90 -14.67 -41.00
N PRO A 8 -0.91 -14.51 -40.10
CA PRO A 8 -1.12 -14.21 -38.67
C PRO A 8 -1.95 -12.95 -38.40
N GLN A 9 -1.95 -11.97 -39.32
CA GLN A 9 -2.76 -10.75 -39.19
C GLN A 9 -4.27 -11.01 -39.29
N LYS A 10 -4.71 -11.97 -40.12
CA LYS A 10 -6.14 -12.30 -40.27
C LYS A 10 -6.72 -12.99 -39.03
N LYS A 11 -5.91 -13.82 -38.34
CA LYS A 11 -6.33 -14.44 -37.08
C LYS A 11 -6.53 -13.40 -35.97
N LEU A 12 -5.66 -12.40 -35.91
CA LEU A 12 -5.73 -11.31 -34.93
C LEU A 12 -6.99 -10.46 -35.10
N GLU A 13 -7.38 -10.15 -36.35
CA GLU A 13 -8.62 -9.41 -36.63
C GLU A 13 -9.89 -10.23 -36.30
N GLU A 14 -9.87 -11.53 -36.55
CA GLU A 14 -10.97 -12.45 -36.19
C GLU A 14 -11.12 -12.60 -34.66
N GLU A 15 -10.01 -12.67 -33.92
CA GLU A 15 -10.00 -12.73 -32.45
C GLU A 15 -10.48 -11.42 -31.80
N ILE A 16 -10.11 -10.25 -32.36
CA ILE A 16 -10.61 -8.94 -31.90
C ILE A 16 -12.12 -8.83 -32.13
N THR A 17 -12.61 -9.37 -33.24
CA THR A 17 -14.05 -9.37 -33.57
C THR A 17 -14.83 -10.33 -32.66
N ALA A 18 -14.23 -11.47 -32.29
CA ALA A 18 -14.79 -12.43 -31.33
C ALA A 18 -14.85 -11.88 -29.89
N ALA A 19 -13.85 -11.11 -29.47
CA ALA A 19 -13.84 -10.47 -28.14
C ALA A 19 -14.91 -9.37 -27.99
N ARG A 20 -15.25 -8.66 -29.08
CA ARG A 20 -16.40 -7.71 -29.10
C ARG A 20 -17.77 -8.41 -29.03
N ALA A 21 -17.84 -9.70 -29.34
CA ALA A 21 -19.07 -10.49 -29.32
C ALA A 21 -19.36 -11.17 -27.97
N GLY A 22 -18.62 -10.83 -26.90
CA GLY A 22 -18.95 -11.26 -25.54
C GLY A 22 -18.42 -12.63 -25.12
N ALA A 23 -17.39 -13.17 -25.77
CA ALA A 23 -16.70 -14.38 -25.32
C ALA A 23 -15.33 -14.06 -24.71
N LYS A 24 -15.15 -14.53 -23.46
CA LYS A 24 -13.94 -14.62 -22.60
C LYS A 24 -13.04 -13.35 -22.51
N PRO A 25 -12.79 -12.80 -21.31
CA PRO A 25 -11.89 -11.65 -21.18
C PRO A 25 -10.52 -11.99 -21.77
N LEU A 26 -10.02 -11.12 -22.65
CA LEU A 26 -8.69 -11.25 -23.26
C LEU A 26 -7.65 -11.28 -22.14
N ASN A 27 -6.85 -12.35 -22.12
CA ASN A 27 -5.82 -12.51 -21.12
C ASN A 27 -4.73 -11.45 -21.36
N ALA A 28 -4.30 -10.74 -20.31
CA ALA A 28 -3.35 -9.62 -20.44
C ALA A 28 -1.99 -10.02 -21.05
N GLY A 29 -1.70 -11.32 -21.13
CA GLY A 29 -0.55 -11.88 -21.84
C GLY A 29 -0.65 -11.83 -23.38
N ASP A 30 -1.86 -11.82 -23.94
CA ASP A 30 -2.07 -11.92 -25.39
C ASP A 30 -1.91 -10.56 -26.12
N LEU A 31 -1.99 -9.45 -25.39
CA LEU A 31 -1.93 -8.09 -25.96
C LEU A 31 -0.50 -7.58 -26.20
N ASN A 32 0.52 -8.22 -25.61
CA ASN A 32 1.92 -7.99 -25.96
C ASN A 32 2.74 -9.24 -25.56
N PRO A 33 3.00 -10.17 -26.49
CA PRO A 33 3.70 -11.44 -26.22
C PRO A 33 5.17 -11.26 -25.84
N SER A 34 5.72 -10.04 -25.95
CA SER A 34 7.07 -9.68 -25.51
C SER A 34 7.09 -9.05 -24.11
N ALA A 35 5.94 -8.84 -23.47
CA ALA A 35 5.93 -8.37 -22.10
C ALA A 35 6.31 -9.51 -21.15
N PRO A 36 7.16 -9.26 -20.14
CA PRO A 36 7.47 -10.25 -19.12
C PRO A 36 6.16 -10.72 -18.46
N LYS A 37 6.08 -12.02 -18.18
CA LYS A 37 4.96 -12.59 -17.43
C LYS A 37 4.90 -11.91 -16.07
N GLN A 38 3.71 -11.50 -15.62
CA GLN A 38 3.51 -11.00 -14.27
C GLN A 38 4.00 -12.06 -13.29
N GLU A 39 5.05 -11.75 -12.53
CA GLU A 39 5.54 -12.59 -11.46
C GLU A 39 4.53 -12.53 -10.31
N GLN A 40 4.11 -13.68 -9.81
CA GLN A 40 3.26 -13.71 -8.62
C GLN A 40 4.10 -13.30 -7.41
N LEU A 41 3.54 -12.45 -6.55
CA LEU A 41 4.17 -12.11 -5.28
C LEU A 41 4.19 -13.36 -4.39
N VAL A 42 5.32 -13.59 -3.73
CA VAL A 42 5.55 -14.72 -2.81
C VAL A 42 5.85 -14.19 -1.42
N GLY A 43 5.44 -14.92 -0.37
CA GLY A 43 5.77 -14.57 1.02
C GLY A 43 4.84 -13.54 1.65
N LEU A 44 3.59 -13.46 1.18
CA LEU A 44 2.53 -12.60 1.72
C LEU A 44 1.41 -13.39 2.43
N ASP A 45 1.58 -14.71 2.61
CA ASP A 45 0.51 -15.59 3.10
C ASP A 45 0.10 -15.31 4.55
N ASP A 46 1.06 -14.86 5.35
CA ASP A 46 0.92 -14.56 6.76
C ASP A 46 0.56 -13.07 7.02
N TRP A 47 0.35 -12.29 5.97
CA TRP A 47 0.02 -10.86 6.10
C TRP A 47 -1.46 -10.63 6.39
N PRO A 48 -1.82 -9.49 7.00
CA PRO A 48 -3.21 -9.06 7.11
C PRO A 48 -3.88 -9.06 5.72
N PRO A 49 -5.05 -9.70 5.54
CA PRO A 49 -5.67 -9.87 4.22
C PRO A 49 -5.87 -8.57 3.44
N THR A 50 -6.26 -7.50 4.13
CA THR A 50 -6.44 -6.17 3.54
C THR A 50 -5.13 -5.60 3.00
N VAL A 51 -4.03 -5.74 3.77
CA VAL A 51 -2.70 -5.24 3.36
C VAL A 51 -2.20 -6.03 2.16
N ARG A 52 -2.31 -7.36 2.22
CA ARG A 52 -1.96 -8.25 1.10
C ARG A 52 -2.67 -7.84 -0.18
N THR A 53 -3.99 -7.65 -0.12
CA THR A 53 -4.81 -7.27 -1.27
C THR A 53 -4.36 -5.95 -1.90
N VAL A 54 -4.06 -4.95 -1.07
CA VAL A 54 -3.55 -3.64 -1.55
C VAL A 54 -2.19 -3.78 -2.24
N VAL A 55 -1.28 -4.56 -1.64
CA VAL A 55 0.07 -4.78 -2.20
C VAL A 55 0.01 -5.54 -3.52
N GLU A 56 -0.83 -6.57 -3.62
CA GLU A 56 -1.05 -7.33 -4.86
C GLU A 56 -1.65 -6.44 -5.97
N ALA A 57 -2.68 -5.65 -5.65
CA ALA A 57 -3.28 -4.72 -6.61
C ALA A 57 -2.30 -3.62 -7.06
N ASP A 58 -1.48 -3.11 -6.14
CA ASP A 58 -0.47 -2.10 -6.46
C ASP A 58 0.66 -2.68 -7.31
N HIS A 59 1.05 -3.93 -7.06
CA HIS A 59 2.01 -4.65 -7.89
C HIS A 59 1.52 -4.75 -9.34
N ASP A 60 0.26 -5.15 -9.56
CA ASP A 60 -0.31 -5.23 -10.90
C ASP A 60 -0.28 -3.86 -11.61
N ARG A 61 -0.63 -2.80 -10.88
CA ARG A 61 -0.56 -1.42 -11.38
C ARG A 61 0.87 -1.02 -11.74
N VAL A 62 1.85 -1.25 -10.87
CA VAL A 62 3.24 -0.86 -11.10
C VAL A 62 3.88 -1.70 -12.21
N ALA A 63 3.61 -3.01 -12.25
CA ALA A 63 4.08 -3.89 -13.32
C ALA A 63 3.55 -3.44 -14.69
N ALA A 64 2.28 -3.03 -14.75
CA ALA A 64 1.71 -2.43 -15.96
C ALA A 64 2.40 -1.12 -16.33
N LEU A 65 2.71 -0.23 -15.38
CA LEU A 65 3.44 1.02 -15.63
C LEU A 65 4.86 0.77 -16.14
N VAL A 66 5.62 -0.12 -15.50
CA VAL A 66 6.98 -0.50 -15.91
C VAL A 66 6.98 -1.11 -17.32
N SER A 67 5.93 -1.84 -17.67
CA SER A 67 5.74 -2.41 -19.01
C SER A 67 5.13 -1.44 -20.03
N ASN A 68 5.02 -0.15 -19.69
CA ASN A 68 4.41 0.92 -20.51
C ASN A 68 2.95 0.63 -20.93
N ARG A 69 2.20 -0.11 -20.12
CA ARG A 69 0.78 -0.46 -20.32
C ARG A 69 -0.12 0.45 -19.47
N ARG A 70 -0.11 1.75 -19.77
CA ARG A 70 -0.81 2.75 -18.93
C ARG A 70 -2.29 2.49 -18.74
N ARG A 71 -3.02 2.11 -19.81
CA ARG A 71 -4.44 1.75 -19.68
C ARG A 71 -4.67 0.58 -18.72
N THR A 72 -3.80 -0.41 -18.72
CA THR A 72 -3.90 -1.54 -17.78
C THR A 72 -3.65 -1.07 -16.36
N ALA A 73 -2.67 -0.19 -16.14
CA ALA A 73 -2.44 0.43 -14.84
C ALA A 73 -3.65 1.26 -14.37
N ASP A 74 -4.30 2.01 -15.27
CA ASP A 74 -5.52 2.76 -14.97
C ASP A 74 -6.65 1.84 -14.51
N HIS A 75 -6.80 0.65 -15.12
CA HIS A 75 -7.83 -0.33 -14.72
C HIS A 75 -7.59 -0.93 -13.33
N SER A 76 -6.35 -0.95 -12.84
CA SER A 76 -6.02 -1.41 -11.49
C SER A 76 -6.27 -0.34 -10.41
N VAL A 77 -6.42 0.95 -10.78
CA VAL A 77 -6.57 2.05 -9.82
C VAL A 77 -7.78 1.87 -8.89
N PRO A 78 -8.99 1.51 -9.36
CA PRO A 78 -10.15 1.36 -8.47
C PRO A 78 -9.95 0.30 -7.39
N GLU A 79 -9.22 -0.78 -7.69
CA GLU A 79 -8.95 -1.84 -6.71
C GLU A 79 -7.94 -1.38 -5.65
N VAL A 80 -6.87 -0.71 -6.07
CA VAL A 80 -5.91 -0.08 -5.15
C VAL A 80 -6.61 0.93 -4.25
N VAL A 81 -7.43 1.81 -4.83
CA VAL A 81 -8.18 2.84 -4.09
C VAL A 81 -9.12 2.22 -3.07
N ARG A 82 -9.88 1.20 -3.46
CA ARG A 82 -10.80 0.48 -2.56
C ARG A 82 -10.06 -0.14 -1.39
N GLY A 83 -8.95 -0.83 -1.65
CA GLY A 83 -8.17 -1.45 -0.58
C GLY A 83 -7.52 -0.41 0.35
N LEU A 84 -7.05 0.72 -0.18
CA LEU A 84 -6.53 1.83 0.64
C LEU A 84 -7.62 2.46 1.51
N ASP A 85 -8.84 2.64 0.99
CA ASP A 85 -9.97 3.16 1.77
C ASP A 85 -10.26 2.23 2.96
N GLU A 86 -10.25 0.91 2.71
CA GLU A 86 -10.45 -0.10 3.75
C GLU A 86 -9.32 -0.10 4.80
N LEU A 87 -8.06 0.02 4.38
CA LEU A 87 -6.92 0.15 5.29
C LEU A 87 -7.01 1.42 6.14
N LEU A 88 -7.34 2.57 5.53
CA LEU A 88 -7.50 3.83 6.24
C LEU A 88 -8.63 3.75 7.29
N ASP A 89 -9.70 3.02 7.00
CA ASP A 89 -10.77 2.76 7.97
C ASP A 89 -10.29 1.89 9.13
N GLN A 90 -9.57 0.79 8.86
CA GLN A 90 -8.99 -0.06 9.91
C GLN A 90 -8.01 0.72 10.79
N ILE A 91 -7.17 1.57 10.20
CA ILE A 91 -6.25 2.47 10.91
C ILE A 91 -7.04 3.43 11.80
N ALA A 92 -8.09 4.07 11.27
CA ALA A 92 -8.91 5.00 12.02
C ALA A 92 -9.62 4.33 13.22
N GLU A 93 -10.15 3.12 13.02
CA GLU A 93 -10.78 2.33 14.08
C GLU A 93 -9.79 2.00 15.20
N ARG A 94 -8.56 1.57 14.85
CA ARG A 94 -7.50 1.27 15.82
C ARG A 94 -7.10 2.50 16.63
N LEU A 95 -6.90 3.64 15.97
CA LEU A 95 -6.59 4.90 16.66
C LEU A 95 -7.70 5.37 17.60
N GLN A 96 -8.96 5.08 17.27
CA GLN A 96 -10.10 5.40 18.14
C GLN A 96 -10.22 4.43 19.32
N ALA A 97 -9.93 3.15 19.10
CA ALA A 97 -9.99 2.11 20.12
C ALA A 97 -8.93 2.32 21.21
N ASP A 98 -7.76 2.85 20.83
CA ASP A 98 -6.61 3.04 21.71
C ASP A 98 -6.75 4.23 22.67
N LYS A 99 -7.88 4.36 23.37
CA LYS A 99 -8.13 5.43 24.34
C LYS A 99 -7.05 5.40 25.43
N PRO A 100 -6.43 6.55 25.78
CA PRO A 100 -5.40 6.60 26.81
C PRO A 100 -5.97 6.04 28.11
N ARG A 101 -5.52 4.84 28.50
CA ARG A 101 -5.84 4.26 29.79
C ARG A 101 -5.15 5.13 30.83
N LEU A 102 -5.94 5.94 31.54
CA LEU A 102 -5.51 6.90 32.57
C LEU A 102 -4.66 6.31 33.74
N LEU A 103 -4.34 5.01 33.74
CA LEU A 103 -3.87 4.29 34.92
C LEU A 103 -2.79 3.22 34.69
N ARG A 104 -2.11 3.19 33.54
CA ARG A 104 -0.97 2.27 33.36
C ARG A 104 0.32 3.05 33.16
N LYS A 105 1.16 3.07 34.19
CA LYS A 105 2.53 3.61 34.15
C LYS A 105 3.35 2.69 33.24
N PRO A 106 3.86 3.16 32.09
CA PRO A 106 4.65 2.32 31.20
C PRO A 106 6.01 2.02 31.84
N THR A 107 6.48 0.79 31.68
CA THR A 107 7.82 0.32 32.05
C THR A 107 8.85 0.94 31.11
N ALA A 108 9.39 2.11 31.49
CA ALA A 108 10.08 3.07 30.62
C ALA A 108 11.24 2.53 29.76
N ALA A 109 12.05 1.57 30.23
CA ALA A 109 13.33 1.25 29.58
C ALA A 109 13.24 0.29 28.36
N ALA A 110 12.20 -0.56 28.29
CA ALA A 110 11.98 -1.42 27.12
C ALA A 110 11.22 -0.70 26.00
N THR A 111 10.39 0.28 26.38
CA THR A 111 9.57 1.09 25.47
C THR A 111 10.37 2.07 24.61
N GLU A 112 11.48 2.63 25.08
CA GLU A 112 12.22 3.65 24.30
C GLU A 112 12.94 3.05 23.10
N VAL A 113 13.65 1.93 23.27
CA VAL A 113 14.31 1.23 22.15
C VAL A 113 13.28 0.70 21.14
N GLU A 114 12.16 0.16 21.63
CA GLU A 114 11.07 -0.27 20.75
C GLU A 114 10.44 0.90 19.99
N LEU A 115 10.27 2.05 20.64
CA LEU A 115 9.73 3.26 20.02
C LEU A 115 10.65 3.80 18.92
N ASP A 116 11.97 3.83 19.16
CA ASP A 116 12.97 4.29 18.20
C ASP A 116 13.02 3.38 16.96
N ASP A 117 13.05 2.06 17.16
CA ASP A 117 13.03 1.09 16.06
C ASP A 117 11.76 1.22 15.21
N VAL A 118 10.59 1.37 15.85
CA VAL A 118 9.31 1.48 15.15
C VAL A 118 9.16 2.86 14.49
N ALA A 119 9.75 3.91 15.06
CA ALA A 119 9.82 5.23 14.46
C ALA A 119 10.64 5.21 13.17
N GLU A 120 11.77 4.51 13.16
CA GLU A 120 12.59 4.33 11.96
C GLU A 120 11.81 3.65 10.83
N LEU A 121 11.02 2.61 11.16
CA LEU A 121 10.16 1.93 10.19
C LEU A 121 9.13 2.87 9.54
N LEU A 122 8.63 3.84 10.29
CA LEU A 122 7.73 4.89 9.81
C LEU A 122 8.45 6.07 9.15
N GLY A 123 9.79 6.11 9.20
CA GLY A 123 10.60 7.22 8.69
C GLY A 123 10.47 8.49 9.54
N ILE A 124 10.24 8.34 10.85
CA ILE A 124 10.20 9.42 11.83
C ILE A 124 11.61 9.58 12.42
N PRO A 125 12.23 10.77 12.33
CA PRO A 125 13.55 10.99 12.90
C PRO A 125 13.47 11.13 14.43
N PRO A 126 14.57 10.82 15.15
CA PRO A 126 14.55 10.72 16.61
C PRO A 126 14.26 12.05 17.32
N ASP A 127 14.54 13.19 16.68
CA ASP A 127 14.24 14.53 17.19
C ASP A 127 12.73 14.83 17.26
N GLU A 128 11.91 14.12 16.48
CA GLU A 128 10.45 14.26 16.46
C GLU A 128 9.74 13.37 17.50
N LEU A 129 10.47 12.48 18.19
CA LEU A 129 9.93 11.56 19.20
C LEU A 129 9.76 12.18 20.60
N ALA A 130 10.27 13.39 20.80
CA ALA A 130 10.32 14.05 22.11
C ALA A 130 8.95 14.38 22.73
N ALA A 131 7.85 14.28 21.97
CA ALA A 131 6.50 14.57 22.45
C ALA A 131 5.57 13.36 22.27
N ALA A 132 5.14 12.76 23.38
CA ALA A 132 4.05 11.78 23.36
C ALA A 132 2.77 12.46 22.83
N PRO A 133 2.09 11.90 21.80
CA PRO A 133 0.91 12.55 21.24
C PRO A 133 -0.22 12.57 22.26
N GLY A 134 -0.78 13.75 22.47
CA GLY A 134 -1.97 13.96 23.26
C GLY A 134 -3.26 13.70 22.47
N ARG A 135 -4.39 14.02 23.12
CA ARG A 135 -5.72 13.94 22.52
C ARG A 135 -5.88 14.90 21.33
N ALA A 136 -5.14 16.00 21.27
CA ALA A 136 -5.25 16.97 20.18
C ALA A 136 -4.65 16.40 18.89
N GLU A 137 -3.46 15.82 19.00
CA GLU A 137 -2.66 15.18 17.96
C GLU A 137 -3.44 14.03 17.34
N ARG A 138 -4.08 13.19 18.17
CA ARG A 138 -4.95 12.12 17.68
C ARG A 138 -6.17 12.61 16.92
N ARG A 139 -6.81 13.71 17.36
CA ARG A 139 -7.93 14.30 16.60
C ARG A 139 -7.47 14.83 15.26
N THR A 140 -6.27 15.42 15.21
CA THR A 140 -5.64 15.83 13.95
C THR A 140 -5.39 14.63 13.05
N ALA A 141 -4.77 13.57 13.57
CA ALA A 141 -4.53 12.31 12.84
C ALA A 141 -5.81 11.74 12.20
N LEU A 142 -6.91 11.68 12.95
CA LEU A 142 -8.21 11.23 12.41
C LEU A 142 -8.79 12.17 11.35
N ARG A 143 -8.52 13.46 11.42
CA ARG A 143 -8.89 14.40 10.35
C ARG A 143 -8.01 14.19 9.12
N THR A 144 -6.71 13.96 9.30
CA THR A 144 -5.80 13.63 8.21
C THR A 144 -6.27 12.39 7.48
N ILE A 145 -6.63 11.31 8.19
CA ILE A 145 -7.18 10.10 7.56
C ILE A 145 -8.43 10.42 6.72
N LYS A 146 -9.34 11.27 7.22
CA LYS A 146 -10.51 11.71 6.44
C LYS A 146 -10.12 12.51 5.20
N GLN A 147 -9.07 13.31 5.26
CA GLN A 147 -8.55 14.04 4.10
C GLN A 147 -7.96 13.06 3.07
N LEU A 148 -7.16 12.09 3.50
CA LEU A 148 -6.61 11.04 2.63
C LEU A 148 -7.71 10.25 1.91
N ARG A 149 -8.82 9.94 2.60
CA ARG A 149 -10.00 9.33 1.96
C ARG A 149 -10.66 10.23 0.92
N GLY A 150 -10.60 11.55 1.10
CA GLY A 150 -10.99 12.53 0.08
C GLY A 150 -10.07 12.48 -1.13
N GLU A 151 -8.76 12.49 -0.89
CA GLU A 151 -7.72 12.39 -1.93
C GLU A 151 -7.84 11.09 -2.73
N LEU A 152 -8.19 9.97 -2.10
CA LEU A 152 -8.43 8.69 -2.80
C LEU A 152 -9.46 8.80 -3.92
N LYS A 153 -10.55 9.54 -3.70
CA LYS A 153 -11.59 9.77 -4.71
C LYS A 153 -11.09 10.63 -5.87
N GLU A 154 -10.23 11.59 -5.58
CA GLU A 154 -9.57 12.40 -6.60
C GLU A 154 -8.56 11.55 -7.41
N LEU A 155 -7.83 10.65 -6.75
CA LEU A 155 -6.86 9.75 -7.39
C LEU A 155 -7.54 8.72 -8.31
N GLU A 156 -8.71 8.23 -7.92
CA GLU A 156 -9.51 7.31 -8.74
C GLU A 156 -9.89 7.91 -10.10
N THR A 157 -10.10 9.24 -10.17
CA THR A 157 -10.50 9.92 -11.41
C THR A 157 -9.33 10.52 -12.17
N SER A 158 -8.35 11.10 -11.45
CA SER A 158 -7.19 11.76 -12.06
C SER A 158 -6.13 10.79 -12.58
N HIS A 159 -6.09 9.55 -12.06
CA HIS A 159 -5.08 8.55 -12.38
C HIS A 159 -3.64 9.05 -12.15
N ASP A 160 -3.43 9.88 -11.12
CA ASP A 160 -2.09 10.31 -10.70
C ASP A 160 -1.37 9.16 -9.98
N HIS A 161 -0.70 8.33 -10.78
CA HIS A 161 0.02 7.16 -10.29
C HIS A 161 1.18 7.49 -9.35
N SER A 162 1.78 8.68 -9.45
CA SER A 162 2.90 9.07 -8.59
C SER A 162 2.37 9.36 -7.18
N ARG A 163 1.31 10.15 -7.07
CA ARG A 163 0.61 10.38 -5.79
C ARG A 163 0.05 9.10 -5.21
N LEU A 164 -0.53 8.22 -6.04
CA LEU A 164 -1.04 6.93 -5.57
C LEU A 164 0.08 6.05 -5.02
N THR A 165 1.25 5.98 -5.68
CA THR A 165 2.42 5.28 -5.15
C THR A 165 2.86 5.84 -3.79
N ARG A 166 2.81 7.18 -3.60
CA ARG A 166 3.11 7.81 -2.31
C ARG A 166 2.19 7.27 -1.22
N LEU A 167 0.89 7.31 -1.50
CA LEU A 167 -0.15 6.98 -0.54
C LEU A 167 -0.12 5.49 -0.19
N VAL A 168 0.02 4.60 -1.18
CA VAL A 168 0.20 3.16 -0.94
C VAL A 168 1.39 2.91 -0.04
N THR A 169 2.55 3.50 -0.37
CA THR A 169 3.79 3.29 0.38
C THR A 169 3.64 3.71 1.84
N PHE A 170 2.98 4.83 2.10
CA PHE A 170 2.72 5.32 3.45
C PHE A 170 1.70 4.44 4.20
N VAL A 171 0.54 4.17 3.60
CA VAL A 171 -0.57 3.46 4.25
C VAL A 171 -0.20 2.00 4.55
N VAL A 172 0.49 1.32 3.63
CA VAL A 172 0.95 -0.07 3.86
C VAL A 172 1.91 -0.13 5.05
N ARG A 173 2.91 0.76 5.13
CA ARG A 173 3.83 0.82 6.27
C ARG A 173 3.10 1.07 7.59
N LEU A 174 2.21 2.06 7.60
CA LEU A 174 1.44 2.40 8.78
C LEU A 174 0.54 1.24 9.23
N ALA A 175 -0.10 0.54 8.29
CA ALA A 175 -0.94 -0.62 8.57
C ALA A 175 -0.13 -1.78 9.19
N LEU A 176 1.04 -2.09 8.63
CA LEU A 176 1.92 -3.14 9.18
C LEU A 176 2.38 -2.83 10.61
N VAL A 177 2.73 -1.57 10.89
CA VAL A 177 3.13 -1.13 12.24
C VAL A 177 1.96 -1.20 13.22
N ILE A 178 0.76 -0.77 12.82
CA ILE A 178 -0.44 -0.85 13.67
C ILE A 178 -0.84 -2.28 13.98
N ASP A 179 -0.67 -3.20 13.03
CA ASP A 179 -0.98 -4.61 13.22
C ASP A 179 0.03 -5.29 14.17
N GLY A 180 1.33 -5.05 13.96
CA GLY A 180 2.38 -5.72 14.71
C GLY A 180 2.64 -5.18 16.12
N VAL A 181 2.55 -3.87 16.32
CA VAL A 181 2.85 -3.18 17.59
C VAL A 181 1.80 -2.11 17.90
N PRO A 182 0.52 -2.48 18.13
CA PRO A 182 -0.60 -1.54 18.23
C PRO A 182 -0.45 -0.50 19.33
N GLU A 183 0.18 -0.83 20.46
CA GLU A 183 0.41 0.11 21.58
C GLU A 183 1.41 1.20 21.19
N THR A 184 2.55 0.81 20.59
CA THR A 184 3.59 1.73 20.10
C THR A 184 3.09 2.55 18.90
N ALA A 185 2.33 1.92 18.00
CA ALA A 185 1.75 2.57 16.84
C ALA A 185 0.76 3.67 17.23
N GLY A 186 0.02 3.53 18.34
CA GLY A 186 -0.87 4.58 18.85
C GLY A 186 -0.16 5.90 19.19
N ALA A 187 1.13 5.81 19.58
CA ALA A 187 1.99 6.97 19.85
C ALA A 187 2.67 7.54 18.60
N LEU A 188 2.96 6.71 17.60
CA LEU A 188 3.71 7.15 16.41
C LEU A 188 2.83 7.52 15.22
N ALA A 189 1.64 6.92 15.10
CA ALA A 189 0.74 7.17 13.98
C ALA A 189 0.34 8.65 13.82
N PRO A 190 0.08 9.44 14.88
CA PRO A 190 -0.19 10.87 14.72
C PRO A 190 0.99 11.63 14.10
N ILE A 191 2.22 11.28 14.47
CA ILE A 191 3.45 11.90 13.96
C ILE A 191 3.63 11.51 12.48
N ALA A 192 3.50 10.21 12.16
CA ALA A 192 3.61 9.71 10.79
C ALA A 192 2.57 10.37 9.84
N LEU A 193 1.32 10.50 10.30
CA LEU A 193 0.25 11.16 9.55
C LEU A 193 0.51 12.66 9.33
N ASP A 194 1.04 13.34 10.34
CA ASP A 194 1.42 14.75 10.22
C ASP A 194 2.57 14.95 9.22
N ARG A 195 3.61 14.11 9.29
CA ARG A 195 4.71 14.11 8.31
C ARG A 195 4.22 13.90 6.87
N TYR A 196 3.31 12.94 6.68
CA TYR A 196 2.70 12.70 5.37
C TYR A 196 1.92 13.94 4.89
N ALA A 197 1.08 14.52 5.75
CA ALA A 197 0.26 15.69 5.42
C ALA A 197 1.11 16.93 5.09
N ASN A 198 2.25 17.10 5.76
CA ASN A 198 3.22 18.16 5.51
C ASN A 198 4.14 17.87 4.31
N ALA A 199 3.85 16.81 3.56
CA ALA A 199 4.58 16.37 2.40
C ALA A 199 6.09 16.15 2.65
N VAL A 200 6.49 15.80 3.87
CA VAL A 200 7.89 15.51 4.21
C VAL A 200 8.43 14.41 3.29
N PRO A 201 9.69 14.50 2.81
CA PRO A 201 10.30 13.48 1.99
C PRO A 201 10.26 12.10 2.66
N ASP A 202 9.81 11.11 1.91
CA ASP A 202 9.76 9.72 2.33
C ASP A 202 10.98 8.99 1.78
N VAL A 203 11.70 8.27 2.64
CA VAL A 203 12.91 7.52 2.25
C VAL A 203 12.63 6.49 1.15
N GLN A 204 11.39 6.00 1.05
CA GLN A 204 10.97 5.02 0.06
C GLN A 204 10.41 5.65 -1.22
N TRP A 205 10.38 6.97 -1.33
CA TRP A 205 9.76 7.64 -2.47
C TRP A 205 10.33 7.19 -3.82
N ASP A 206 11.66 7.16 -3.92
CA ASP A 206 12.39 6.80 -5.14
C ASP A 206 12.68 5.29 -5.24
N TRP A 207 12.18 4.48 -4.31
CA TRP A 207 12.39 3.03 -4.33
C TRP A 207 11.52 2.35 -5.39
N THR A 208 12.08 1.32 -6.00
CA THR A 208 11.32 0.37 -6.82
C THR A 208 10.30 -0.38 -5.97
N PHE A 209 9.27 -0.96 -6.61
CA PHE A 209 8.31 -1.79 -5.90
C PHE A 209 8.99 -2.96 -5.16
N GLN A 210 10.00 -3.58 -5.78
CA GLN A 210 10.72 -4.70 -5.18
C GLN A 210 11.45 -4.30 -3.89
N GLN A 211 12.14 -3.15 -3.89
CA GLN A 211 12.81 -2.62 -2.69
C GLN A 211 11.81 -2.32 -1.56
N LYS A 212 10.64 -1.79 -1.92
CA LYS A 212 9.56 -1.55 -0.95
C LYS A 212 9.01 -2.84 -0.38
N LEU A 213 8.75 -3.83 -1.25
CA LEU A 213 8.23 -5.13 -0.86
C LEU A 213 9.19 -5.85 0.10
N GLU A 214 10.48 -5.88 -0.22
CA GLU A 214 11.51 -6.48 0.63
C GLU A 214 11.54 -5.83 2.01
N PHE A 215 11.53 -4.50 2.05
CA PHE A 215 11.48 -3.74 3.31
C PHE A 215 10.20 -4.04 4.10
N TRP A 216 9.02 -4.07 3.45
CA TRP A 216 7.77 -4.36 4.13
C TRP A 216 7.71 -5.80 4.66
N GLN A 217 8.27 -6.77 3.93
CA GLN A 217 8.40 -8.15 4.39
C GLN A 217 9.35 -8.27 5.59
N GLU A 218 10.49 -7.57 5.57
CA GLU A 218 11.40 -7.51 6.71
C GLU A 218 10.75 -6.84 7.91
N THR A 219 10.02 -5.75 7.69
CA THR A 219 9.22 -5.04 8.71
C THR A 219 8.22 -5.99 9.36
N HIS A 220 7.39 -6.66 8.55
CA HIS A 220 6.38 -7.61 9.03
C HIS A 220 7.01 -8.74 9.85
N LYS A 221 8.10 -9.35 9.38
CA LYS A 221 8.82 -10.40 10.11
C LYS A 221 9.39 -9.91 11.44
N THR A 222 9.96 -8.70 11.44
CA THR A 222 10.55 -8.09 12.64
C THR A 222 9.49 -7.81 13.69
N LEU A 223 8.33 -7.27 13.28
CA LEU A 223 7.21 -7.01 14.19
C LEU A 223 6.55 -8.31 14.67
N ALA A 224 6.38 -9.31 13.80
CA ALA A 224 5.85 -10.62 14.16
C ALA A 224 6.72 -11.31 15.21
N ALA A 225 8.06 -11.26 15.06
CA ALA A 225 8.99 -11.80 16.05
C ALA A 225 8.81 -11.17 17.44
N ARG A 226 8.57 -9.85 17.51
CA ARG A 226 8.35 -9.09 18.76
C ARG A 226 7.01 -9.41 19.43
N SER A 227 5.96 -9.68 18.65
CA SER A 227 4.65 -10.06 19.22
C SER A 227 4.63 -11.47 19.85
N SER A 228 5.66 -12.28 19.56
CA SER A 228 5.78 -13.66 20.07
C SER A 228 6.70 -13.83 21.29
N SER A 229 7.38 -12.77 21.72
CA SER A 229 8.28 -12.73 22.89
C SER A 229 7.58 -12.18 24.13
#